data_AF-A0A0N0PDY3-F1
#
_entry.id   AF-A0A0N0PDY3-F1
#
_cell.length_a   1.000
_cell.length_b   1.000
_cell.length_c   1.000
_cell.angle_alpha   90.00
_cell.angle_beta   90.00
_cell.angle_gamma   90.00
#
_symmetry.space_group_name_H-M   'P 1'
#
loop_
_entity.id
_entity.type
_entity.pdbx_description
1 polymer ?
#
loop_
_entity_poly.entity_id
_entity_poly.type
_entity_poly.pdbx_seq_one_letter_code
_entity_poly.pdbx_strand_id
1 'polypeptide(L)'
;MCKCVFADRTVNRLSYLDPGRQQVTESFAPVKCYEKPSAKMESSTIQKMSYQPVCAPAPQRPPWACKGQYQKPCQRLESTTVYKSSFLPPGEDCSEYMDPCAYGDCKPCECMCPAECIATDPCACTFPKAECCT
;
A
#
# COMPACT_ATOMS: atom_id res chain seq x y z
N MET A 1 113.21 17.44 46.84
CA MET A 1 112.25 18.29 46.10
C MET A 1 110.91 17.58 46.00
N CYS A 2 109.84 18.14 46.57
CA CYS A 2 108.47 17.68 46.29
C CYS A 2 107.98 18.31 44.98
N LYS A 3 107.55 17.49 44.02
CA LYS A 3 106.84 17.98 42.82
C LYS A 3 105.41 18.32 43.23
N CYS A 4 105.03 19.59 43.14
CA CYS A 4 103.65 20.00 43.30
C CYS A 4 102.82 19.42 42.14
N VAL A 5 101.81 18.62 42.46
CA VAL A 5 100.95 17.86 41.51
C VAL A 5 100.28 18.76 40.46
N PHE A 6 100.18 20.05 40.73
CA PHE A 6 99.51 21.05 39.90
C PHE A 6 100.45 21.95 39.07
N ALA A 7 101.78 21.83 39.21
CA ALA A 7 102.73 22.75 38.59
C ALA A 7 102.69 22.74 37.04
N ASP A 8 102.33 21.61 36.44
CA ASP A 8 102.37 21.41 34.98
C ASP A 8 101.01 21.58 34.28
N ARG A 9 99.99 22.11 34.98
CA ARG A 9 98.63 22.30 34.44
C ARG A 9 98.19 23.75 34.55
N THR A 10 97.74 24.31 33.44
CA THR A 10 97.14 25.66 33.44
C THR A 10 95.75 25.63 34.04
N VAL A 11 95.32 26.76 34.63
CA VAL A 11 93.95 26.92 35.16
C VAL A 11 92.92 26.59 34.09
N ASN A 12 93.16 27.03 32.86
CA ASN A 12 92.30 26.74 31.70
C ASN A 12 92.09 25.23 31.49
N ARG A 13 93.17 24.43 31.53
CA ARG A 13 93.11 22.97 31.35
C ARG A 13 92.34 22.25 32.46
N LEU A 14 92.23 22.84 33.65
CA LEU A 14 91.47 22.29 34.77
C LEU A 14 90.01 22.76 34.76
N SER A 15 89.71 23.93 34.18
CA SER A 15 88.38 24.53 34.15
C SER A 15 87.49 24.04 33.01
N TYR A 16 88.07 23.73 31.85
CA TYR A 16 87.33 23.38 30.63
C TYR A 16 87.52 21.90 30.28
N LEU A 17 87.14 21.02 31.20
CA LEU A 17 87.09 19.58 30.94
C LEU A 17 85.74 19.22 30.34
N ASP A 18 85.73 18.30 29.37
CA ASP A 18 84.49 17.76 28.83
C ASP A 18 83.71 17.07 29.96
N PRO A 19 82.47 17.50 30.26
CA PRO A 19 81.68 16.94 31.35
C PRO A 19 81.19 15.49 31.06
N GLY A 20 81.59 14.92 29.92
CA GLY A 20 81.18 13.60 29.48
C GLY A 20 79.71 13.55 29.04
N ARG A 21 79.12 12.36 29.12
CA ARG A 21 77.72 12.14 28.72
C ARG A 21 76.78 12.76 29.75
N GLN A 22 76.20 13.91 29.42
CA GLN A 22 75.12 14.50 30.21
C GLN A 22 73.81 13.70 30.03
N GLN A 23 72.99 13.69 31.08
CA GLN A 23 71.65 13.13 31.01
C GLN A 23 70.79 13.96 30.05
N VAL A 24 70.03 13.27 29.20
CA VAL A 24 69.07 13.91 28.30
C VAL A 24 67.87 14.34 29.15
N THR A 25 67.48 15.60 29.05
CA THR A 25 66.33 16.14 29.79
C THR A 25 65.02 15.64 29.16
N GLU A 26 64.10 15.20 30.01
CA GLU A 26 62.75 14.82 29.60
C GLU A 26 61.91 16.04 29.18
N SER A 27 61.04 15.86 28.19
CA SER A 27 60.15 16.94 27.73
C SER A 27 58.94 17.07 28.65
N PHE A 28 58.63 18.29 29.11
CA PHE A 28 57.41 18.60 29.87
C PHE A 28 56.19 18.89 28.96
N ALA A 29 56.28 18.54 27.68
CA ALA A 29 55.16 18.71 26.76
C ALA A 29 54.05 17.71 27.11
N PRO A 30 52.77 18.10 26.99
CA PRO A 30 51.67 17.19 27.24
C PRO A 30 51.71 16.02 26.26
N VAL A 31 51.49 14.82 26.80
CA VAL A 31 51.39 13.59 25.99
C VAL A 31 50.12 13.68 25.13
N LYS A 32 50.27 13.47 23.82
CA LYS A 32 49.11 13.41 22.90
C LYS A 32 48.36 12.10 23.12
N CYS A 33 47.33 12.13 23.95
CA CYS A 33 46.42 11.00 24.17
C CYS A 33 45.24 11.11 23.20
N TYR A 34 45.37 10.53 22.00
CA TYR A 34 44.22 10.34 21.12
C TYR A 34 43.65 8.94 21.31
N GLU A 35 42.42 8.86 21.81
CA GLU A 35 41.67 7.61 21.88
C GLU A 35 40.65 7.57 20.74
N LYS A 36 40.68 6.48 19.96
CA LYS A 36 39.72 6.30 18.87
C LYS A 36 38.34 6.01 19.48
N PRO A 37 37.25 6.66 19.01
CA PRO A 37 35.91 6.33 19.44
C PRO A 37 35.61 4.83 19.25
N SER A 38 35.18 4.16 20.32
CA SER A 38 34.82 2.73 20.30
C SER A 38 33.47 2.50 19.59
N ALA A 39 32.56 3.47 19.69
CA ALA A 39 31.25 3.39 19.09
C ALA A 39 31.29 3.64 17.58
N LYS A 40 30.53 2.83 16.83
CA LYS A 40 30.28 3.08 15.40
C LYS A 40 29.34 4.27 15.25
N MET A 41 29.63 5.12 14.28
CA MET A 41 28.75 6.21 13.87
C MET A 41 27.43 5.63 13.29
N GLU A 42 26.32 6.32 13.54
CA GLU A 42 25.06 6.02 12.86
C GLU A 42 25.24 6.14 11.33
N SER A 43 24.70 5.18 10.59
CA SER A 43 24.82 5.09 9.13
C SER A 43 23.46 5.11 8.42
N SER A 44 22.39 5.43 9.15
CA SER A 44 21.05 5.64 8.59
C SER A 44 21.08 6.81 7.63
N THR A 45 20.50 6.64 6.44
CA THR A 45 20.19 7.76 5.56
C THR A 45 18.70 8.07 5.61
N ILE A 46 18.33 9.33 5.35
CA ILE A 46 16.93 9.74 5.20
C ILE A 46 16.23 8.85 4.18
N GLN A 47 16.93 8.47 3.09
CA GLN A 47 16.37 7.56 2.10
C GLN A 47 15.98 6.20 2.69
N LYS A 48 16.85 5.58 3.51
CA LYS A 48 16.57 4.30 4.16
C LYS A 48 15.40 4.38 5.15
N MET A 49 15.23 5.54 5.80
CA MET A 49 14.15 5.76 6.77
C MET A 49 12.82 6.12 6.10
N SER A 50 12.84 6.93 5.03
CA SER A 50 11.64 7.46 4.40
C SER A 50 11.03 6.53 3.35
N TYR A 51 11.84 5.71 2.66
CA TYR A 51 11.36 4.84 1.57
C TYR A 51 11.33 3.37 1.99
N GLN A 52 10.56 3.06 3.02
CA GLN A 52 10.30 1.68 3.43
C GLN A 52 9.20 1.04 2.55
N PRO A 53 9.25 -0.28 2.33
CA PRO A 53 8.20 -0.97 1.58
C PRO A 53 6.86 -0.83 2.30
N VAL A 54 5.85 -0.32 1.59
CA VAL A 54 4.48 -0.19 2.10
C VAL A 54 3.65 -1.35 1.58
N CYS A 55 2.92 -2.03 2.46
CA CYS A 55 1.91 -2.99 2.04
C CYS A 55 0.76 -2.24 1.35
N ALA A 56 0.68 -2.35 0.03
CA ALA A 56 -0.43 -1.79 -0.73
C ALA A 56 -1.72 -2.56 -0.40
N PRO A 57 -2.86 -1.88 -0.16
CA PRO A 57 -4.14 -2.56 -0.01
C PRO A 57 -4.53 -3.27 -1.31
N ALA A 58 -5.31 -4.34 -1.18
CA ALA A 58 -5.87 -5.03 -2.34
C ALA A 58 -6.72 -4.07 -3.19
N PRO A 59 -6.69 -4.21 -4.53
CA PRO A 59 -7.49 -3.36 -5.40
C PRO A 59 -8.97 -3.54 -5.10
N GLN A 60 -9.65 -2.44 -4.74
CA GLN A 60 -11.09 -2.41 -4.55
C GLN A 60 -11.79 -2.59 -5.89
N ARG A 61 -12.78 -3.49 -5.96
CA ARG A 61 -13.60 -3.66 -7.17
C ARG A 61 -14.72 -2.62 -7.12
N PRO A 62 -14.74 -1.64 -8.03
CA PRO A 62 -15.81 -0.65 -8.04
C PRO A 62 -17.13 -1.28 -8.50
N PRO A 63 -18.29 -0.73 -8.10
CA PRO A 63 -19.60 -1.33 -8.38
C PRO A 63 -19.90 -1.46 -9.89
N TRP A 64 -19.34 -0.58 -10.72
CA TRP A 64 -19.46 -0.65 -12.19
C TRP A 64 -18.60 -1.75 -12.83
N ALA A 65 -17.62 -2.30 -12.12
CA ALA A 65 -16.86 -3.46 -12.57
C ALA A 65 -17.60 -4.78 -12.30
N CYS A 66 -18.56 -4.80 -11.37
CA CYS A 66 -19.49 -5.91 -11.18
C CYS A 66 -20.59 -5.80 -12.25
N LYS A 67 -20.43 -6.49 -13.40
CA LYS A 67 -21.53 -6.63 -14.37
C LYS A 67 -22.61 -7.51 -13.73
N GLY A 68 -23.71 -6.90 -13.31
CA GLY A 68 -24.91 -7.63 -12.90
C GLY A 68 -25.44 -8.52 -14.02
N GLN A 69 -26.14 -9.59 -13.67
CA GLN A 69 -26.82 -10.44 -14.64
C GLN A 69 -28.02 -9.69 -15.24
N TYR A 70 -28.21 -9.80 -16.56
CA TYR A 70 -29.40 -9.26 -17.23
C TYR A 70 -30.68 -9.90 -16.67
N GLN A 71 -31.64 -9.06 -16.26
CA GLN A 71 -32.97 -9.49 -15.82
C GLN A 71 -33.97 -9.27 -16.95
N LYS A 72 -34.65 -10.35 -17.38
CA LYS A 72 -35.72 -10.25 -18.39
C LYS A 72 -36.94 -9.52 -17.79
N PRO A 73 -37.69 -8.72 -18.56
CA PRO A 73 -38.96 -8.17 -18.09
C PRO A 73 -39.92 -9.29 -17.69
N CYS A 74 -40.50 -9.17 -16.48
CA CYS A 74 -41.55 -10.08 -16.03
C CYS A 74 -42.89 -9.79 -16.71
N GLN A 75 -43.10 -8.54 -17.14
CA GLN A 75 -44.32 -8.11 -17.80
C GLN A 75 -44.31 -8.54 -19.27
N ARG A 76 -45.38 -9.20 -19.71
CA ARG A 76 -45.62 -9.47 -21.14
C ARG A 76 -45.82 -8.14 -21.87
N LEU A 77 -45.14 -7.98 -23.00
CA LEU A 77 -45.41 -6.88 -23.92
C LEU A 77 -46.68 -7.21 -24.72
N GLU A 78 -47.51 -6.19 -24.96
CA GLU A 78 -48.70 -6.32 -25.81
C GLU A 78 -48.28 -6.83 -27.20
N SER A 79 -48.77 -8.01 -27.58
CA SER A 79 -48.43 -8.65 -28.84
C SER A 79 -49.36 -8.26 -29.99
N THR A 80 -50.43 -7.52 -29.69
CA THR A 80 -51.46 -7.13 -30.65
C THR A 80 -51.09 -5.83 -31.33
N THR A 81 -51.34 -5.75 -32.64
CA THR A 81 -51.19 -4.51 -33.41
C THR A 81 -52.56 -3.91 -33.72
N VAL A 82 -52.61 -2.61 -34.00
CA VAL A 82 -53.87 -1.92 -34.36
C VAL A 82 -54.58 -2.61 -35.52
N TYR A 83 -53.83 -3.09 -36.52
CA TYR A 83 -54.41 -3.83 -37.65
C TYR A 83 -55.12 -5.11 -37.20
N LYS A 84 -54.51 -5.90 -36.30
CA LYS A 84 -55.11 -7.12 -35.75
C LYS A 84 -56.33 -6.83 -34.87
N SER A 85 -56.34 -5.73 -34.12
CA SER A 85 -57.48 -5.35 -33.29
C SER A 85 -58.63 -4.73 -34.08
N SER A 86 -58.35 -4.12 -35.23
CA SER A 86 -59.35 -3.38 -36.01
C SER A 86 -59.97 -4.19 -37.15
N PHE A 87 -59.27 -5.19 -37.68
CA PHE A 87 -59.74 -5.99 -38.81
C PHE A 87 -59.79 -7.47 -38.43
N LEU A 88 -60.98 -7.93 -38.01
CA LEU A 88 -61.24 -9.35 -37.77
C LEU A 88 -61.27 -10.10 -39.12
N PRO A 89 -60.76 -11.34 -39.17
CA PRO A 89 -60.87 -12.18 -40.35
C PRO A 89 -62.34 -12.50 -40.67
N PRO A 90 -62.69 -12.74 -41.94
CA PRO A 90 -64.06 -13.05 -42.33
C PRO A 90 -64.57 -14.31 -41.61
N GLY A 91 -65.64 -14.16 -40.82
CA GLY A 91 -66.26 -15.25 -40.05
C GLY A 91 -66.05 -15.17 -38.53
N GLU A 92 -65.22 -14.25 -38.03
CA GLU A 92 -65.14 -13.92 -36.60
C GLU A 92 -66.03 -12.70 -36.30
N ASP A 93 -66.89 -12.80 -35.28
CA ASP A 93 -67.78 -11.72 -34.85
C ASP A 93 -67.30 -11.09 -33.52
N CYS A 94 -67.58 -9.79 -33.34
CA CYS A 94 -67.18 -9.02 -32.16
C CYS A 94 -68.09 -9.23 -30.94
N SER A 95 -68.85 -10.33 -30.89
CA SER A 95 -69.85 -10.58 -29.85
C SER A 95 -69.26 -11.13 -28.55
N GLU A 96 -68.05 -11.68 -28.60
CA GLU A 96 -67.33 -12.11 -27.41
C GLU A 96 -66.65 -10.91 -26.75
N TYR A 97 -67.26 -10.42 -25.66
CA TYR A 97 -66.65 -9.46 -24.76
C TYR A 97 -65.38 -10.08 -24.15
N MET A 98 -64.22 -9.71 -24.68
CA MET A 98 -62.94 -10.01 -24.05
C MET A 98 -62.83 -9.15 -22.78
N ASP A 99 -63.06 -9.80 -21.63
CA ASP A 99 -62.83 -9.18 -20.33
C ASP A 99 -61.36 -8.69 -20.27
N PRO A 100 -61.10 -7.38 -20.13
CA PRO A 100 -59.74 -6.85 -20.00
C PRO A 100 -58.96 -7.45 -18.81
N CYS A 101 -59.66 -8.06 -17.84
CA CYS A 101 -59.06 -8.80 -16.72
C CYS A 101 -58.72 -10.26 -17.04
N ALA A 102 -59.17 -10.83 -18.17
CA ALA A 102 -58.74 -12.15 -18.63
C ALA A 102 -57.30 -12.16 -19.17
N TYR A 103 -56.68 -10.98 -19.33
CA TYR A 103 -55.23 -10.81 -19.54
C TYR A 103 -54.44 -11.08 -18.23
N GLY A 104 -54.82 -12.15 -17.53
CA GLY A 104 -54.75 -12.25 -16.08
C GLY A 104 -54.44 -13.66 -15.59
N ASP A 105 -53.57 -14.41 -16.27
CA ASP A 105 -52.79 -15.48 -15.62
C ASP A 105 -51.55 -14.92 -14.91
N CYS A 106 -51.50 -13.61 -14.67
CA CYS A 106 -50.61 -13.06 -13.66
C CYS A 106 -51.24 -13.33 -12.29
N LYS A 107 -51.00 -14.54 -11.75
CA LYS A 107 -51.03 -14.69 -10.29
C LYS A 107 -50.17 -13.55 -9.75
N PRO A 108 -50.67 -12.72 -8.81
CA PRO A 108 -49.82 -11.74 -8.16
C PRO A 108 -48.68 -12.55 -7.52
N CYS A 109 -47.51 -12.57 -8.18
CA CYS A 109 -46.37 -13.18 -7.54
C CYS A 109 -46.03 -12.25 -6.39
N GLU A 110 -45.95 -12.82 -5.19
CA GLU A 110 -45.22 -12.22 -4.06
C GLU A 110 -43.70 -12.21 -4.35
N CYS A 111 -43.33 -12.03 -5.61
CA CYS A 111 -42.00 -11.75 -6.07
C CYS A 111 -41.66 -10.35 -5.56
N MET A 112 -41.34 -10.26 -4.28
CA MET A 112 -40.53 -9.21 -3.71
C MET A 112 -39.23 -9.24 -4.51
N CYS A 113 -39.18 -8.54 -5.64
CA CYS A 113 -37.95 -8.25 -6.34
C CYS A 113 -37.12 -7.49 -5.31
N PRO A 114 -36.05 -8.08 -4.74
CA PRO A 114 -35.37 -7.45 -3.65
C PRO A 114 -34.50 -6.36 -4.28
N ALA A 115 -35.08 -5.17 -4.43
CA ALA A 115 -34.35 -3.94 -4.70
C ALA A 115 -33.27 -3.69 -3.62
N GLU A 116 -33.40 -4.35 -2.47
CA GLU A 116 -32.47 -4.31 -1.34
C GLU A 116 -31.16 -5.08 -1.57
N CYS A 117 -31.10 -6.04 -2.51
CA CYS A 117 -29.88 -6.80 -2.78
C CYS A 117 -28.79 -5.98 -3.50
N ILE A 118 -29.16 -4.89 -4.18
CA ILE A 118 -28.18 -3.98 -4.83
C ILE A 118 -27.35 -3.24 -3.78
N ALA A 119 -27.86 -3.10 -2.55
CA ALA A 119 -27.28 -2.22 -1.53
C ALA A 119 -26.11 -2.84 -0.74
N THR A 120 -25.94 -4.17 -0.74
CA THR A 120 -25.00 -4.83 0.19
C THR A 120 -23.78 -5.48 -0.47
N ASP A 121 -23.88 -6.08 -1.65
CA ASP A 121 -22.71 -6.50 -2.45
C ASP A 121 -23.12 -6.85 -3.90
N PRO A 122 -22.79 -6.00 -4.90
CA PRO A 122 -23.16 -6.24 -6.30
C PRO A 122 -22.49 -7.48 -6.90
N CYS A 123 -21.49 -8.06 -6.24
CA CYS A 123 -20.75 -9.21 -6.71
C CYS A 123 -21.13 -10.55 -6.02
N ALA A 124 -22.00 -10.54 -4.99
CA ALA A 124 -22.44 -11.76 -4.27
C ALA A 124 -23.86 -12.25 -4.65
N CYS A 125 -24.59 -11.48 -5.47
CA CYS A 125 -25.97 -11.79 -5.83
C CYS A 125 -26.06 -12.94 -6.84
N THR A 126 -26.01 -14.17 -6.34
CA THR A 126 -26.40 -15.36 -7.12
C THR A 126 -27.92 -15.41 -7.16
N PHE A 127 -28.53 -14.77 -8.15
CA PHE A 127 -29.99 -14.83 -8.31
C PHE A 127 -30.39 -16.29 -8.61
N PRO A 128 -31.24 -16.94 -7.79
CA PRO A 128 -31.86 -18.18 -8.21
C PRO A 128 -32.68 -17.89 -9.47
N LYS A 129 -32.53 -18.74 -10.49
CA LYS A 129 -33.29 -18.66 -11.73
C LYS A 129 -34.77 -18.67 -11.33
N ALA A 130 -35.50 -17.57 -11.56
CA ALA A 130 -36.89 -17.48 -11.16
C ALA A 130 -37.68 -18.62 -11.82
N GLU A 131 -38.04 -19.63 -11.03
CA GLU A 131 -38.76 -20.84 -11.46
C GLU A 131 -40.20 -20.52 -11.89
N CYS A 132 -40.68 -19.30 -11.61
CA CYS A 132 -42.05 -18.85 -11.87
C CYS A 132 -42.35 -18.53 -13.34
N CYS A 133 -41.44 -18.82 -14.27
CA CYS A 133 -41.62 -18.55 -15.70
C CYS A 133 -41.18 -19.75 -16.55
N THR A 134 -41.85 -20.89 -16.37
CA THR A 134 -41.94 -21.97 -17.37
C THR A 134 -43.24 -21.86 -18.14
#